data_AF-A0A091IXZ1-F1
#
_entry.id   AF-A0A091IXZ1-F1
#
_cell.length_a   1.000
_cell.length_b   1.000
_cell.length_c   1.000
_cell.angle_alpha   90.00
_cell.angle_beta   90.00
_cell.angle_gamma   90.00
#
_symmetry.space_group_name_H-M   'P 1'
#
loop_
_entity.id
_entity.type
_entity.pdbx_description
1 polymer ?
#
loop_
_entity_poly.entity_id
_entity_poly.type
_entity_poly.pdbx_seq_one_letter_code
_entity_poly.pdbx_strand_id
1 'polypeptide(L)' 'GDGCGHKLLTPQSGTLSSKNYPGTYPNHSTCSWGLQSPPGTSLLLTFGDIDLEPSERCAHSSLRLADPQAGTAYGNG' A
#
# COMPACT_ATOMS: atom_id res chain seq x y z
N GLY A 1 4.37 5.53 -15.94
CA GLY A 1 4.95 5.35 -14.60
C GLY A 1 3.89 4.67 -13.78
N ASP A 2 3.87 3.35 -13.85
CA ASP A 2 2.66 2.56 -13.63
C ASP A 2 2.57 2.05 -12.17
N GLY A 3 2.87 2.93 -11.21
CA GLY A 3 3.07 2.59 -9.79
C GLY A 3 1.79 2.21 -9.03
N CYS A 4 0.61 2.46 -9.59
CA CYS A 4 -0.67 2.27 -8.90
C CYS A 4 -1.63 1.49 -9.81
N GLY A 5 -2.12 0.34 -9.33
CA GLY A 5 -3.08 -0.51 -10.05
C GLY A 5 -3.18 -1.90 -9.44
N HIS A 6 -4.23 -2.66 -9.81
CA HIS A 6 -4.52 -4.03 -9.37
C HIS A 6 -3.41 -5.00 -9.78
N LYS A 7 -2.30 -5.00 -9.03
CA LYS A 7 -1.18 -5.90 -9.25
C LYS A 7 -1.13 -6.89 -8.10
N LEU A 8 -1.28 -8.17 -8.42
CA LEU A 8 -0.88 -9.24 -7.51
C LEU A 8 0.65 -9.33 -7.57
N LEU A 9 1.29 -9.00 -6.46
CA LEU A 9 2.70 -9.24 -6.29
C LEU A 9 2.89 -10.60 -5.63
N THR A 10 3.43 -11.52 -6.43
CA THR A 10 3.96 -12.82 -6.00
C THR A 10 5.49 -12.86 -5.79
N PRO A 11 6.29 -11.77 -5.86
CA PRO A 11 7.73 -11.92 -5.84
C PRO A 11 8.24 -12.24 -4.43
N GLN A 12 9.45 -12.80 -4.37
CA GLN A 12 10.20 -12.99 -3.12
C GLN A 12 10.56 -11.65 -2.45
N SER A 13 10.60 -10.54 -3.22
CA SER A 13 10.75 -9.15 -2.75
C SER A 13 10.36 -8.15 -3.86
N GLY A 14 10.04 -6.91 -3.50
CA GLY A 14 9.73 -5.84 -4.47
C GLY A 14 9.41 -4.50 -3.80
N THR A 15 9.20 -3.48 -4.60
CA THR A 15 8.86 -2.12 -4.13
C THR A 15 7.50 -1.70 -4.70
N LEU A 16 6.71 -1.08 -3.83
CA LEU A 16 5.45 -0.42 -4.15
C LEU A 16 5.65 1.09 -4.07
N SER A 17 4.98 1.82 -4.95
CA SER A 17 5.06 3.28 -4.96
C SER A 17 3.71 3.87 -5.33
N SER A 18 3.46 5.11 -4.92
CA SER A 18 2.30 5.86 -5.41
C SER A 18 2.42 6.08 -6.93
N LYS A 19 1.29 6.45 -7.56
CA LYS A 19 1.33 6.92 -8.95
C LYS A 19 2.20 8.18 -9.00
N ASN A 20 3.08 8.26 -10.00
CA ASN A 20 4.04 9.35 -10.22
C ASN A 20 5.21 9.45 -9.24
N TYR A 21 5.35 8.55 -8.24
CA TYR A 21 6.52 8.56 -7.36
C TYR A 21 7.84 8.67 -8.15
N PRO A 22 8.78 9.57 -7.77
CA PRO A 22 8.81 10.37 -6.53
C PRO A 22 8.06 11.71 -6.58
N GLY A 23 7.31 11.98 -7.64
CA GLY A 23 6.45 13.16 -7.76
C GLY A 23 5.12 13.03 -7.01
N THR A 24 4.30 14.07 -7.08
CA THR A 24 3.01 14.16 -6.39
C THR A 24 2.02 13.09 -6.87
N TYR A 25 1.41 12.38 -5.92
CA TYR A 25 0.34 11.45 -6.23
C TYR A 25 -0.91 12.23 -6.72
N PRO A 26 -1.63 11.75 -7.74
CA PRO A 26 -2.80 12.46 -8.25
C PRO A 26 -3.97 12.41 -7.25
N ASN A 27 -4.73 13.50 -7.18
CA ASN A 27 -6.01 13.55 -6.46
C ASN A 27 -6.98 12.48 -6.97
N HIS A 28 -7.88 12.03 -6.09
CA HIS A 28 -8.91 11.02 -6.38
C HIS A 28 -8.35 9.69 -6.91
N SER A 29 -7.13 9.33 -6.51
CA SER A 29 -6.52 8.03 -6.84
C SER A 29 -6.86 6.98 -5.78
N THR A 30 -7.39 5.84 -6.22
CA THR A 30 -7.49 4.64 -5.38
C THR A 30 -6.49 3.61 -5.88
N CYS A 31 -5.54 3.23 -5.04
CA CYS A 31 -4.51 2.24 -5.33
C CYS A 31 -4.70 1.01 -4.44
N SER A 32 -4.69 -0.18 -5.05
CA SER A 32 -4.79 -1.44 -4.32
C SER A 32 -3.78 -2.44 -4.88
N TRP A 33 -2.99 -3.03 -3.98
CA TRP A 33 -2.02 -4.07 -4.31
C TRP A 33 -2.39 -5.35 -3.57
N GLY A 34 -2.42 -6.48 -4.29
CA GLY A 34 -2.54 -7.79 -3.69
C GLY A 34 -1.14 -8.32 -3.38
N LEU A 35 -0.89 -8.77 -2.16
CA LEU A 35 0.39 -9.34 -1.76
C LEU A 35 0.20 -10.81 -1.37
N GLN A 36 1.04 -11.69 -1.91
CA GLN A 36 1.00 -13.11 -1.56
C GLN A 36 2.40 -13.64 -1.29
N SER A 37 2.61 -14.22 -0.11
CA SER A 37 3.83 -14.97 0.22
C SER A 37 3.67 -16.47 0.00
N PRO A 38 4.77 -17.20 -0.25
CA PRO A 38 4.76 -18.66 -0.24
C PRO A 38 4.29 -19.25 1.10
N PRO A 39 3.68 -20.46 1.10
CA PRO A 39 3.31 -21.15 2.33
C PRO A 39 4.49 -21.30 3.30
N GLY A 40 4.23 -21.07 4.60
CA GLY A 40 5.26 -21.16 5.64
C GLY A 40 6.20 -19.96 5.74
N THR A 41 5.92 -18.87 5.02
CA THR A 41 6.70 -17.62 5.07
C THR A 41 5.84 -16.41 5.44
N SER A 42 6.47 -15.32 5.87
CA SER A 42 5.80 -14.07 6.24
C SER A 42 6.25 -12.93 5.34
N LEU A 43 5.35 -11.98 5.08
CA LEU A 43 5.70 -10.74 4.39
C LEU A 43 6.31 -9.76 5.40
N LEU A 44 7.49 -9.22 5.07
CA LEU A 44 8.06 -8.06 5.75
C LEU A 44 7.80 -6.82 4.89
N LEU A 45 7.08 -5.85 5.45
CA LEU A 45 6.82 -4.57 4.81
C LEU A 45 7.64 -3.48 5.49
N THR A 46 8.28 -2.63 4.69
CA THR A 46 9.04 -1.48 5.17
C THR A 46 8.61 -0.26 4.39
N PHE A 47 8.32 0.82 5.10
CA PHE A 47 7.97 2.11 4.51
C PHE A 47 9.24 2.96 4.45
N GLY A 48 9.77 3.13 3.23
CA GLY A 48 10.94 3.97 2.99
C GLY A 48 10.59 5.46 2.87
N ASP A 49 9.38 5.75 2.41
CA ASP A 49 8.91 7.11 2.14
C ASP A 49 7.38 7.15 2.27
N ILE A 50 6.86 8.10 3.06
CA ILE A 50 5.42 8.37 3.23
C ILE A 50 5.24 9.88 3.27
N ASP A 51 4.56 10.41 2.27
CA ASP A 51 4.08 11.79 2.21
C ASP A 51 2.60 11.76 1.81
N LEU A 52 1.72 12.06 2.78
CA LEU A 52 0.27 12.05 2.61
C LEU A 52 -0.32 13.33 3.20
N GLU A 53 -1.40 13.81 2.60
CA GLU A 53 -2.12 14.99 3.07
C GLU A 53 -2.61 14.80 4.52
N PRO A 54 -2.24 15.71 5.45
CA PRO A 54 -2.66 15.63 6.84
C PRO A 54 -4.13 16.02 7.00
N SER A 55 -4.88 15.20 7.73
CA SER A 55 -6.28 15.49 8.09
C SER A 55 -6.67 14.72 9.34
N GLU A 56 -7.73 15.16 10.03
CA GLU A 56 -8.29 14.39 11.15
C GLU A 56 -8.68 12.98 10.68
N ARG A 57 -8.24 11.97 11.43
CA ARG A 57 -8.49 10.55 11.15
C ARG A 57 -8.18 10.12 9.70
N CYS A 58 -7.23 10.79 9.03
CA CYS A 58 -6.86 10.47 7.64
C CYS A 58 -8.04 10.58 6.64
N ALA A 59 -9.01 11.47 6.92
CA ALA A 59 -10.18 11.72 6.07
C ALA A 59 -9.87 12.08 4.61
N HIS A 60 -8.74 12.75 4.30
CA HIS A 60 -8.39 13.14 2.93
C HIS A 60 -7.58 12.06 2.20
N SER A 61 -6.49 11.62 2.82
CA SER A 61 -5.57 10.62 2.26
C SER A 61 -5.26 9.56 3.33
N SER A 62 -5.26 8.29 2.93
CA SER A 62 -4.95 7.18 3.85
C SER A 62 -4.17 6.06 3.17
N LEU A 63 -3.36 5.37 3.96
CA LEU A 63 -2.70 4.12 3.60
C LEU A 63 -3.17 3.04 4.57
N ARG A 64 -3.69 1.94 4.03
CA ARG A 64 -4.24 0.83 4.80
C ARG A 64 -3.58 -0.48 4.40
N LEU A 65 -3.21 -1.27 5.39
CA LEU A 65 -2.71 -2.64 5.24
C LEU A 65 -3.73 -3.57 5.88
N ALA A 66 -4.27 -4.51 5.11
CA ALA A 66 -5.21 -5.50 5.63
C ALA A 66 -4.66 -6.90 5.37
N ASP A 67 -4.77 -7.76 6.39
CA ASP A 67 -4.62 -9.21 6.31
C ASP A 67 -6.01 -9.84 6.46
N PRO A 68 -6.68 -10.20 5.34
CA PRO A 68 -8.00 -10.82 5.38
C PRO A 68 -8.00 -12.22 5.99
N GLN A 69 -6.86 -12.94 5.98
CA GLN A 69 -6.76 -14.28 6.52
C GLN A 69 -6.67 -14.25 8.06
N ALA A 70 -5.92 -13.29 8.59
CA ALA A 70 -5.84 -13.03 10.02
C ALA A 70 -6.98 -12.13 10.55
N GLY A 71 -7.83 -11.58 9.67
CA GLY A 71 -8.88 -10.62 10.04
C GLY A 71 -8.33 -9.32 10.66
N THR A 72 -7.09 -8.95 10.33
CA THR A 72 -6.38 -7.84 10.95
C THR A 72 -6.20 -6.69 9.96
N ALA A 73 -6.33 -5.44 10.42
CA ALA A 73 -6.09 -4.25 9.61
C ALA A 73 -5.25 -3.22 10.36
N TYR A 74 -4.41 -2.50 9.62
CA TYR A 74 -3.52 -1.45 10.08
C TYR A 74 -3.71 -0.21 9.20
N GLY A 75 -3.59 0.98 9.78
CA GLY A 75 -4.00 2.22 9.14
C GLY A 75 -5.45 2.57 9.48
N ASN A 76 -5.71 3.84 9.77
CA ASN A 76 -6.92 4.24 10.48
C ASN A 76 -8.21 3.92 9.70
N GLY A 77 -9.26 3.58 10.45
CA GLY A 77 -10.61 3.22 10.03
C GLY A 77 -11.38 4.37 9.42
#